data_AF-A0A9W9E4D9-F1
#
_entry.id   AF-A0A9W9E4D9-F1
#
_cell.length_a   1.000
_cell.length_b   1.000
_cell.length_c   1.000
_cell.angle_alpha   90.00
_cell.angle_beta   90.00
_cell.angle_gamma   90.00
#
_symmetry.space_group_name_H-M   'P 1'
#
loop_
_entity.id
_entity.type
_entity.pdbx_description
1 polymer ?
#
loop_
_entity_poly.entity_id
_entity_poly.type
_entity_poly.pdbx_seq_one_letter_code
_entity_poly.pdbx_strand_id
1 'polypeptide(L)'
;MEMLKTTSENLEKMLQPGALIDSQGTKGPKLARTITDAMDLARKLSCPFFWTDCICIVQGPGQEEIDERTMFLNEMASIYANAYVTIVAAEGADGNSGIPGIGRCSEPRDTLWSEMQFPGHTLLLGRDCDTRHALYGRDKTWSTRGWTFQESYLSRRVLVFTSIVSFHCQKHTSCEWDLAPHGMRRGWIDRISFVCNVPNWPYIGHYLDVVREYMKKNLSFDDDTLHAFAGVTTVLKQSFDSGFHYGLPEVFFDASLLWEPDWANSTPLQLRKTEKLLLPSWSWVRTRGPIKTRIWRYFAEDFYKDTSFRNHYELKPLVQWWKTRPQGETPKLITYQHFSNHASMPPGWTCRGAERRYDANYSHSSSPDTKYPHPFPFPESAEAPLQDVEYGPLLRCVAHRGWLVKSNKFEKYDTVTMYGTFNLCLSDGTWAGILFDDRLDQGFPQKSSEKCEVIAIAEGRVPGMDDDYSLPEYRVIQRAIFPGEEVSGRRDFCYEFYFILWIGWLDGIAYRRGIGRVLKGVWENMELEKIEVTLG
;
A
#
# COMPACT_ATOMS: atom_id res chain seq x y z
N MET A 1 36.41 -13.67 -5.11
CA MET A 1 36.21 -14.00 -6.55
C MET A 1 34.77 -13.65 -6.88
N GLU A 2 34.59 -12.73 -7.81
CA GLU A 2 33.31 -12.06 -8.10
C GLU A 2 32.32 -13.02 -8.78
N MET A 3 31.03 -12.87 -8.49
CA MET A 3 29.96 -13.67 -9.13
C MET A 3 29.77 -13.20 -10.57
N LEU A 4 29.48 -14.14 -11.48
CA LEU A 4 29.18 -13.78 -12.87
C LEU A 4 27.98 -12.84 -12.95
N LYS A 5 28.17 -11.74 -13.67
CA LYS A 5 27.11 -10.83 -14.12
C LYS A 5 27.31 -10.55 -15.60
N THR A 6 26.23 -10.26 -16.31
CA THR A 6 26.35 -9.79 -17.69
C THR A 6 26.81 -8.34 -17.69
N THR A 7 27.85 -8.04 -18.45
CA THR A 7 28.40 -6.68 -18.64
C THR A 7 28.60 -6.46 -20.13
N SER A 8 28.74 -5.21 -20.55
CA SER A 8 28.99 -4.87 -21.97
C SER A 8 30.22 -5.59 -22.53
N GLU A 9 31.24 -5.82 -21.71
CA GLU A 9 32.46 -6.55 -22.08
C GLU A 9 32.23 -8.05 -22.35
N ASN A 10 31.23 -8.67 -21.71
CA ASN A 10 30.98 -10.10 -21.84
C ASN A 10 29.67 -10.45 -22.56
N LEU A 11 28.88 -9.45 -22.96
CA LEU A 11 27.56 -9.62 -23.57
C LEU A 11 27.60 -10.50 -24.83
N GLU A 12 28.52 -10.24 -25.76
CA GLU A 12 28.65 -11.03 -27.00
C GLU A 12 28.88 -12.51 -26.71
N LYS A 13 29.67 -12.81 -25.67
CA LYS A 13 29.92 -14.17 -25.21
C LYS A 13 28.66 -14.77 -24.56
N MET A 14 27.96 -14.00 -23.73
CA MET A 14 26.75 -14.44 -23.03
C MET A 14 25.60 -14.77 -23.98
N LEU A 15 25.56 -14.16 -25.17
CA LEU A 15 24.58 -14.45 -26.23
C LEU A 15 24.85 -15.76 -26.98
N GLN A 16 26.04 -16.37 -26.85
CA GLN A 16 26.36 -17.61 -27.55
C GLN A 16 25.78 -18.85 -26.85
N PRO A 17 25.30 -19.86 -27.61
CA PRO A 17 24.92 -21.15 -27.03
C PRO A 17 26.05 -21.76 -26.20
N GLY A 18 25.74 -22.16 -24.98
CA GLY A 18 26.71 -22.76 -24.06
C GLY A 18 27.57 -21.74 -23.29
N ALA A 19 27.26 -20.45 -23.29
CA ALA A 19 28.02 -19.44 -22.54
C ALA A 19 28.17 -19.73 -21.02
N LEU A 20 27.23 -20.48 -20.45
CA LEU A 20 27.20 -20.87 -19.03
C LEU A 20 27.88 -22.23 -18.74
N ILE A 21 28.48 -22.87 -19.74
CA ILE A 21 29.24 -24.12 -19.63
C ILE A 21 30.63 -23.93 -20.24
N ASP A 22 31.65 -24.65 -19.77
CA ASP A 22 32.93 -24.69 -20.48
C ASP A 22 32.78 -25.43 -21.81
N SER A 23 33.81 -25.34 -22.65
CA SER A 23 33.92 -26.05 -23.93
C SER A 23 33.81 -27.57 -23.83
N GLN A 24 33.82 -28.14 -22.61
CA GLN A 24 33.62 -29.57 -22.35
C GLN A 24 32.25 -29.90 -21.74
N GLY A 25 31.38 -28.91 -21.51
CA GLY A 25 30.05 -29.10 -20.93
C GLY A 25 30.03 -29.43 -19.44
N THR A 26 31.15 -29.25 -18.74
CA THR A 26 31.39 -29.74 -17.37
C THR A 26 31.53 -28.65 -16.30
N LYS A 27 32.05 -27.47 -16.63
CA LYS A 27 32.31 -26.39 -15.65
C LYS A 27 32.11 -25.00 -16.23
N GLY A 28 31.06 -24.31 -15.80
CA GLY A 28 30.78 -22.93 -16.23
C GLY A 28 31.54 -21.86 -15.43
N PRO A 29 31.41 -20.58 -15.83
CA PRO A 29 31.72 -19.44 -14.96
C PRO A 29 31.00 -19.57 -13.61
N LYS A 30 31.57 -18.98 -12.54
CA LYS A 30 31.03 -19.11 -11.18
C LYS A 30 29.71 -18.35 -11.04
N LEU A 31 28.61 -19.09 -11.20
CA LEU A 31 27.25 -18.64 -10.89
C LEU A 31 27.01 -18.65 -9.38
N ALA A 32 26.12 -17.76 -8.95
CA ALA A 32 25.63 -17.76 -7.57
C ALA A 32 24.89 -19.08 -7.30
N ARG A 33 25.11 -19.71 -6.14
CA ARG A 33 24.51 -21.02 -5.83
C ARG A 33 22.98 -21.03 -5.96
N THR A 34 22.33 -19.95 -5.52
CA THR A 34 20.87 -19.81 -5.63
C THR A 34 20.40 -19.84 -7.09
N ILE A 35 21.16 -19.26 -8.01
CA ILE A 35 20.83 -19.26 -9.45
C ILE A 35 20.99 -20.67 -10.02
N THR A 36 22.08 -21.36 -9.69
CA THR A 36 22.32 -22.74 -10.14
C THR A 36 21.21 -23.68 -9.67
N ASP A 37 20.83 -23.60 -8.40
CA ASP A 37 19.74 -24.41 -7.84
C ASP A 37 18.39 -24.06 -8.48
N ALA A 38 18.13 -22.77 -8.72
CA ALA A 38 16.91 -22.33 -9.39
C ALA A 38 16.83 -22.81 -10.86
N MET A 39 17.95 -22.87 -11.57
CA MET A 39 18.04 -23.47 -12.91
C MET A 39 17.76 -24.98 -12.88
N ASP A 40 18.30 -25.70 -11.89
CA ASP A 40 18.01 -27.14 -11.69
C ASP A 40 16.53 -27.37 -11.40
N LEU A 41 15.91 -26.53 -10.57
CA LEU A 41 14.48 -26.57 -10.31
C LEU A 41 13.66 -26.26 -11.57
N ALA A 42 14.03 -25.23 -12.33
CA ALA A 42 13.35 -24.88 -13.58
C ALA A 42 13.37 -26.05 -14.58
N ARG A 43 14.50 -26.77 -14.70
CA ARG A 43 14.58 -27.98 -15.53
C ARG A 43 13.66 -29.09 -15.03
N LYS A 44 13.59 -29.33 -13.71
CA LYS A 44 12.65 -30.30 -13.12
C LYS A 44 11.19 -29.93 -13.36
N LEU A 45 10.88 -28.64 -13.38
CA LEU A 45 9.57 -28.09 -13.72
C LEU A 45 9.31 -28.02 -15.24
N SER A 46 10.22 -28.56 -16.06
CA SER A 46 10.14 -28.53 -17.53
C SER A 46 10.02 -27.11 -18.11
N CYS A 47 10.65 -26.12 -17.45
CA CYS A 47 10.73 -24.74 -17.91
C CYS A 47 12.04 -24.54 -18.70
N PRO A 48 11.99 -24.34 -20.04
CA PRO A 48 13.20 -24.22 -20.87
C PRO A 48 13.88 -22.85 -20.77
N PHE A 49 13.17 -21.83 -20.27
CA PHE A 49 13.67 -20.46 -20.13
C PHE A 49 13.79 -20.10 -18.65
N PHE A 50 14.85 -19.35 -18.30
CA PHE A 50 15.12 -18.88 -16.95
C PHE A 50 15.57 -17.42 -17.02
N TRP A 51 15.03 -16.57 -16.14
CA TRP A 51 15.34 -15.14 -16.08
C TRP A 51 15.81 -14.75 -14.69
N THR A 52 16.88 -13.95 -14.61
CA THR A 52 17.38 -13.32 -13.38
C THR A 52 18.05 -11.99 -13.74
N ASP A 53 17.80 -10.95 -12.94
CA ASP A 53 18.34 -9.61 -13.12
C ASP A 53 19.86 -9.55 -13.39
N CYS A 54 20.66 -10.30 -12.64
CA CYS A 54 22.12 -10.25 -12.74
C CYS A 54 22.71 -10.86 -14.01
N ILE A 55 21.95 -11.68 -14.75
CA ILE A 55 22.39 -12.32 -16.00
C ILE A 55 21.62 -11.75 -17.20
N CYS A 56 20.35 -11.43 -17.05
CA CYS A 56 19.49 -11.02 -18.14
C CYS A 56 19.47 -9.50 -18.36
N ILE A 57 20.07 -8.71 -17.45
CA ILE A 57 20.21 -7.25 -17.59
C ILE A 57 21.70 -6.94 -17.63
N VAL A 58 22.14 -6.19 -18.63
CA VAL A 58 23.52 -5.72 -18.74
C VAL A 58 23.84 -4.78 -17.57
N GLN A 59 24.91 -5.11 -16.84
CA GLN A 59 25.37 -4.40 -15.66
C GLN A 59 26.58 -3.54 -16.02
N GLY A 60 26.60 -2.30 -15.56
CA GLY A 60 27.74 -1.42 -15.77
C GLY A 60 27.43 0.02 -15.32
N PRO A 61 28.46 0.87 -15.22
CA PRO A 61 28.29 2.29 -14.93
C PRO A 61 28.11 3.16 -16.19
N GLY A 62 28.20 2.59 -17.40
CA GLY A 62 28.06 3.36 -18.64
C GLY A 62 26.61 3.75 -18.91
N GLN A 63 26.44 4.76 -19.79
CA GLN A 63 25.12 5.35 -20.04
C GLN A 63 24.17 4.36 -20.73
N GLU A 64 24.66 3.59 -21.69
CA GLU A 64 23.86 2.57 -22.39
C GLU A 64 23.35 1.50 -21.41
N GLU A 65 24.19 1.04 -20.48
CA GLU A 65 23.79 0.07 -19.45
C GLU A 65 22.79 0.69 -18.45
N ILE A 66 22.93 1.97 -18.12
CA ILE A 66 21.98 2.70 -17.28
C ILE A 66 20.61 2.80 -17.98
N ASP A 67 20.60 3.12 -19.27
CA ASP A 67 19.39 3.24 -20.08
C ASP A 67 18.69 1.88 -20.22
N GLU A 68 19.44 0.82 -20.52
CA GLU A 68 18.93 -0.55 -20.59
C GLU A 68 18.37 -1.01 -19.24
N ARG A 69 19.11 -0.78 -18.14
CA ARG A 69 18.61 -1.08 -16.79
C ARG A 69 17.32 -0.33 -16.52
N THR A 70 17.24 0.95 -16.89
CA THR A 70 16.03 1.77 -16.72
C THR A 70 14.85 1.21 -17.51
N MET A 71 15.09 0.77 -18.75
CA MET A 71 14.09 0.07 -19.56
C MET A 71 13.58 -1.19 -18.84
N PHE A 72 14.48 -2.05 -18.35
CA PHE A 72 14.08 -3.25 -17.62
C PHE A 72 13.37 -2.94 -16.30
N LEU A 73 13.76 -1.89 -15.57
CA LEU A 73 13.07 -1.45 -14.36
C LEU A 73 11.61 -1.08 -14.65
N ASN A 74 11.33 -0.49 -15.82
CA ASN A 74 9.96 -0.20 -16.26
C ASN A 74 9.20 -1.47 -16.67
N GLU A 75 9.89 -2.51 -17.16
CA GLU A 75 9.31 -3.79 -17.57
C GLU A 75 9.27 -4.87 -16.48
N MET A 76 9.86 -4.63 -15.30
CA MET A 76 9.88 -5.59 -14.18
C MET A 76 8.47 -6.13 -13.89
N ALA A 77 7.48 -5.25 -13.95
CA ALA A 77 6.09 -5.62 -13.74
C ALA A 77 5.59 -6.66 -14.75
N SER A 78 5.86 -6.43 -16.04
CA SER A 78 5.53 -7.31 -17.15
C SER A 78 6.23 -8.67 -17.04
N ILE A 79 7.51 -8.67 -16.64
CA ILE A 79 8.33 -9.87 -16.51
C ILE A 79 7.71 -10.82 -15.48
N TYR A 80 7.43 -10.35 -14.26
CA TYR A 80 6.83 -11.18 -13.22
C TYR A 80 5.38 -11.57 -13.53
N ALA A 81 4.58 -10.64 -14.09
CA ALA A 81 3.19 -10.93 -14.45
C ALA A 81 3.03 -12.02 -15.52
N ASN A 82 4.04 -12.17 -16.40
CA ASN A 82 4.04 -13.14 -17.48
C ASN A 82 4.94 -14.37 -17.22
N ALA A 83 5.68 -14.40 -16.11
CA ALA A 83 6.45 -15.57 -15.71
C ALA A 83 5.53 -16.79 -15.50
N TYR A 84 5.96 -17.96 -15.95
CA TYR A 84 5.22 -19.20 -15.72
C TYR A 84 5.11 -19.52 -14.21
N VAL A 85 6.22 -19.35 -13.51
CA VAL A 85 6.37 -19.45 -12.06
C VAL A 85 7.57 -18.62 -11.61
N THR A 86 7.42 -17.93 -10.48
CA THR A 86 8.51 -17.19 -9.83
C THR A 86 9.04 -18.00 -8.65
N ILE A 87 10.36 -18.18 -8.60
CA ILE A 87 11.04 -18.91 -7.52
C ILE A 87 11.59 -17.90 -6.52
N VAL A 88 11.18 -18.03 -5.26
CA VAL A 88 11.63 -17.17 -4.16
C VAL A 88 12.45 -17.99 -3.18
N ALA A 89 13.74 -17.70 -3.07
CA ALA A 89 14.64 -18.28 -2.07
C ALA A 89 14.67 -17.37 -0.82
N ALA A 90 13.74 -17.57 0.12
CA ALA A 90 13.51 -16.64 1.22
C ALA A 90 14.43 -16.83 2.44
N GLU A 91 15.09 -17.98 2.57
CA GLU A 91 16.01 -18.29 3.68
C GLU A 91 17.45 -17.84 3.47
N GLY A 92 17.84 -17.53 2.22
CA GLY A 92 19.19 -17.09 1.91
C GLY A 92 19.46 -15.67 2.41
N ALA A 93 20.63 -15.45 3.00
CA ALA A 93 21.12 -14.11 3.31
C ALA A 93 21.56 -13.37 2.03
N ASP A 94 22.05 -14.12 1.04
CA ASP A 94 22.56 -13.61 -0.24
C ASP A 94 22.36 -14.63 -1.39
N GLY A 95 22.78 -14.25 -2.61
CA GLY A 95 22.69 -15.12 -3.79
C GLY A 95 23.57 -16.39 -3.76
N ASN A 96 24.50 -16.53 -2.80
CA ASN A 96 25.35 -17.70 -2.63
C ASN A 96 24.85 -18.67 -1.55
N SER A 97 23.74 -18.35 -0.89
CA SER A 97 23.16 -19.20 0.15
C SER A 97 22.68 -20.55 -0.43
N GLY A 98 22.21 -20.57 -1.69
CA GLY A 98 21.61 -21.74 -2.31
C GLY A 98 20.13 -21.89 -1.93
N ILE A 99 19.45 -22.85 -2.57
CA ILE A 99 18.07 -23.24 -2.23
C ILE A 99 18.12 -24.60 -1.53
N PRO A 100 17.90 -24.67 -0.21
CA PRO A 100 17.94 -25.92 0.53
C PRO A 100 17.04 -27.01 -0.08
N GLY A 101 17.55 -28.23 -0.19
CA GLY A 101 16.83 -29.38 -0.77
C GLY A 101 16.68 -29.37 -2.30
N ILE A 102 17.26 -28.38 -3.00
CA ILE A 102 17.33 -28.31 -4.46
C ILE A 102 18.80 -28.38 -4.89
N GLY A 103 19.09 -29.09 -5.99
CA GLY A 103 20.43 -29.17 -6.57
C GLY A 103 21.36 -30.21 -5.95
N ARG A 104 22.60 -30.25 -6.43
CA ARG A 104 23.68 -31.17 -5.96
C ARG A 104 24.54 -30.58 -4.84
N CYS A 105 24.44 -29.27 -4.60
CA CYS A 105 25.40 -28.50 -3.81
C CYS A 105 24.79 -27.75 -2.62
N SER A 106 23.50 -27.92 -2.35
CA SER A 106 22.81 -27.28 -1.23
C SER A 106 22.43 -28.32 -0.19
N GLU A 107 22.48 -27.91 1.08
CA GLU A 107 22.24 -28.81 2.19
C GLU A 107 20.82 -29.41 2.10
N PRO A 108 20.64 -30.68 2.54
CA PRO A 108 19.33 -31.24 2.73
C PRO A 108 18.49 -30.33 3.65
N ARG A 109 17.19 -30.24 3.37
CA ARG A 109 16.28 -29.59 4.34
C ARG A 109 16.09 -30.50 5.52
N ASP A 110 16.11 -29.94 6.72
CA ASP A 110 15.66 -30.64 7.92
C ASP A 110 14.21 -31.11 7.71
N THR A 111 13.98 -32.41 7.87
CA THR A 111 12.65 -32.99 7.68
C THR A 111 11.68 -32.38 8.70
N LEU A 112 10.57 -31.83 8.19
CA LEU A 112 9.54 -31.17 8.98
C LEU A 112 8.73 -32.12 9.87
N TRP A 113 8.95 -33.42 9.68
CA TRP A 113 8.23 -34.50 10.31
C TRP A 113 9.14 -35.23 11.28
N SER A 114 8.67 -35.38 12.51
CA SER A 114 9.18 -36.40 13.42
C SER A 114 8.29 -37.63 13.30
N GLU A 115 8.91 -38.79 13.06
CA GLU A 115 8.17 -40.06 13.03
C GLU A 115 8.08 -40.63 14.44
N MET A 116 6.86 -41.05 14.82
CA MET A 116 6.63 -41.85 16.02
C MET A 116 6.00 -43.17 15.61
N GLN A 117 6.70 -44.26 15.86
CA GLN A 117 6.29 -45.60 15.47
C GLN A 117 5.34 -46.20 16.52
N PHE A 118 4.21 -46.73 16.06
CA PHE A 118 3.24 -47.49 16.84
C PHE A 118 3.01 -48.86 16.19
N PRO A 119 2.53 -49.88 16.93
CA PRO A 119 2.18 -51.16 16.32
C PRO A 119 1.17 -51.00 15.17
N GLY A 120 1.61 -51.29 13.94
CA GLY A 120 0.81 -51.22 12.71
C GLY A 120 0.55 -49.81 12.17
N HIS A 121 1.07 -48.75 12.79
CA HIS A 121 0.79 -47.36 12.44
C HIS A 121 2.05 -46.49 12.62
N THR A 122 2.29 -45.54 11.72
CA THR A 122 3.31 -44.51 11.90
C THR A 122 2.62 -43.16 12.06
N LEU A 123 2.85 -42.51 13.19
CA LEU A 123 2.38 -41.15 13.42
C LEU A 123 3.44 -40.16 12.92
N LEU A 124 3.05 -39.29 11.99
CA LEU A 124 3.87 -38.18 11.51
C LEU A 124 3.51 -36.93 12.31
N LEU A 125 4.47 -36.39 13.06
CA LEU A 125 4.31 -35.15 13.82
C LEU A 125 4.94 -33.98 13.03
N GLY A 126 4.11 -33.07 12.54
CA GLY A 126 4.59 -31.82 11.92
C GLY A 126 4.96 -30.77 12.98
N ARG A 127 6.12 -30.11 12.85
CA ARG A 127 6.50 -28.96 13.71
C ARG A 127 5.72 -27.71 13.36
N ASP A 128 4.80 -27.23 14.21
CA ASP A 128 3.98 -26.03 13.93
C ASP A 128 4.79 -24.92 13.21
N CYS A 129 4.55 -24.79 11.90
CA CYS A 129 5.24 -23.80 11.10
C CYS A 129 4.31 -22.60 11.03
N ASP A 130 4.65 -21.55 11.78
CA ASP A 130 4.05 -20.25 11.54
C ASP A 130 4.51 -19.78 10.15
N THR A 131 3.76 -20.18 9.13
CA THR A 131 3.96 -19.82 7.71
C THR A 131 4.10 -18.30 7.54
N ARG A 132 3.45 -17.51 8.41
CA ARG A 132 3.57 -16.05 8.41
C ARG A 132 4.94 -15.60 8.93
N HIS A 133 5.48 -16.22 9.98
CA HIS A 133 6.84 -15.94 10.43
C HIS A 133 7.88 -16.46 9.43
N ALA A 134 7.64 -17.61 8.79
CA ALA A 134 8.54 -18.15 7.77
C ALA A 134 8.64 -17.25 6.52
N LEU A 135 7.52 -16.66 6.09
CA LEU A 135 7.44 -15.80 4.89
C LEU A 135 7.70 -14.31 5.18
N TYR A 136 7.28 -13.80 6.33
CA TYR A 136 7.29 -12.37 6.70
C TYR A 136 7.98 -12.09 8.03
N GLY A 137 8.73 -13.05 8.55
CA GLY A 137 9.64 -12.81 9.66
C GLY A 137 10.55 -11.65 9.30
N ARG A 138 10.67 -10.68 10.21
CA ARG A 138 11.56 -9.51 10.03
C ARG A 138 13.03 -9.93 9.90
N ASP A 139 13.36 -11.15 10.27
CA ASP A 139 14.64 -11.82 10.11
C ASP A 139 14.90 -12.30 8.67
N LYS A 140 13.88 -12.35 7.79
CA LYS A 140 14.05 -12.81 6.40
C LYS A 140 14.43 -11.66 5.47
N THR A 141 15.63 -11.74 4.88
CA THR A 141 16.16 -10.70 3.98
C THR A 141 15.23 -10.42 2.79
N TRP A 142 14.72 -11.46 2.13
CA TRP A 142 13.86 -11.30 0.94
C TRP A 142 12.57 -10.52 1.25
N SER A 143 11.92 -10.82 2.37
CA SER A 143 10.63 -10.21 2.75
C SER A 143 10.77 -8.72 3.10
N THR A 144 11.99 -8.25 3.39
CA THR A 144 12.24 -6.86 3.76
C THR A 144 12.66 -5.99 2.59
N ARG A 145 13.00 -6.52 1.40
CA ARG A 145 13.44 -5.69 0.26
C ARG A 145 12.25 -5.07 -0.49
N GLY A 146 12.34 -3.81 -0.90
CA GLY A 146 11.25 -3.11 -1.61
C GLY A 146 10.96 -3.69 -3.00
N TRP A 147 12.01 -3.99 -3.76
CA TRP A 147 11.90 -4.57 -5.11
C TRP A 147 11.24 -5.96 -5.14
N THR A 148 11.35 -6.75 -4.06
CA THR A 148 10.72 -8.08 -3.96
C THR A 148 9.21 -8.02 -3.81
N PHE A 149 8.66 -6.83 -3.58
CA PHE A 149 7.21 -6.63 -3.57
C PHE A 149 6.60 -6.91 -4.94
N GLN A 150 7.23 -6.44 -6.02
CA GLN A 150 6.78 -6.73 -7.39
C GLN A 150 6.88 -8.22 -7.72
N GLU A 151 7.96 -8.88 -7.28
CA GLU A 151 8.20 -10.32 -7.50
C GLU A 151 7.05 -11.17 -7.01
N SER A 152 6.53 -10.87 -5.82
CA SER A 152 5.46 -11.65 -5.20
C SER A 152 4.07 -11.19 -5.60
N TYR A 153 3.84 -9.88 -5.70
CA TYR A 153 2.53 -9.32 -6.00
C TYR A 153 2.07 -9.62 -7.43
N LEU A 154 2.98 -9.49 -8.40
CA LEU A 154 2.64 -9.52 -9.81
C LEU A 154 2.67 -10.94 -10.39
N SER A 155 3.45 -11.83 -9.79
CA SER A 155 3.58 -13.20 -10.25
C SER A 155 2.27 -13.98 -10.09
N ARG A 156 1.82 -14.62 -11.19
CA ARG A 156 0.61 -15.46 -11.18
C ARG A 156 0.77 -16.74 -10.37
N ARG A 157 2.01 -17.23 -10.26
CA ARG A 157 2.42 -18.42 -9.51
C ARG A 157 3.76 -18.14 -8.83
N VAL A 158 3.82 -18.38 -7.53
CA VAL A 158 5.04 -18.18 -6.73
C VAL A 158 5.33 -19.46 -5.94
N LEU A 159 6.55 -19.96 -6.08
CA LEU A 159 7.11 -21.02 -5.23
C LEU A 159 8.07 -20.36 -4.24
N VAL A 160 7.69 -20.37 -2.96
CA VAL A 160 8.50 -19.79 -1.90
C VAL A 160 9.18 -20.89 -1.11
N PHE A 161 10.50 -20.86 -1.10
CA PHE A 161 11.38 -21.74 -0.36
C PHE A 161 11.81 -21.07 0.94
N THR A 162 11.23 -21.55 2.04
CA THR A 162 11.72 -21.34 3.40
C THR A 162 12.04 -22.71 4.01
N SER A 163 11.96 -22.83 5.33
CA SER A 163 11.96 -24.11 6.05
C SER A 163 10.87 -25.06 5.53
N ILE A 164 9.81 -24.50 4.94
CA ILE A 164 8.77 -25.18 4.19
C ILE A 164 8.74 -24.64 2.77
N VAL A 165 8.28 -25.45 1.81
CA VAL A 165 7.92 -24.94 0.48
C VAL A 165 6.43 -24.60 0.43
N SER A 166 6.11 -23.43 -0.11
CA SER A 166 4.73 -23.01 -0.35
C SER A 166 4.53 -22.58 -1.79
N PHE A 167 3.39 -22.96 -2.36
CA PHE A 167 2.94 -22.58 -3.68
C PHE A 167 1.75 -21.63 -3.55
N HIS A 168 1.85 -20.49 -4.23
CA HIS A 168 0.81 -19.46 -4.22
C HIS A 168 0.38 -19.20 -5.66
N CYS A 169 -0.92 -19.16 -5.90
CA CYS A 169 -1.49 -18.64 -7.14
C CYS A 169 -2.76 -17.85 -6.81
N GLN A 170 -3.33 -17.16 -7.81
CA GLN A 170 -4.52 -16.32 -7.62
C GLN A 170 -5.76 -17.08 -7.09
N LYS A 171 -5.81 -18.40 -7.25
CA LYS A 171 -6.98 -19.23 -6.86
C LYS A 171 -6.75 -20.07 -5.62
N HIS A 172 -5.50 -20.34 -5.27
CA HIS A 172 -5.16 -21.33 -4.28
C HIS A 172 -3.75 -21.11 -3.75
N THR A 173 -3.60 -21.35 -2.46
CA THR A 173 -2.31 -21.48 -1.81
C THR A 173 -2.24 -22.85 -1.17
N SER A 174 -1.10 -23.51 -1.36
CA SER A 174 -0.77 -24.78 -0.70
C SER A 174 0.64 -24.72 -0.13
N CYS A 175 0.92 -25.53 0.88
CA CYS A 175 2.28 -25.77 1.35
C CYS A 175 2.55 -27.27 1.49
N GLU A 176 3.81 -27.64 1.70
CA GLU A 176 4.25 -29.04 1.88
C GLU A 176 3.56 -29.78 3.02
N TRP A 177 2.81 -29.08 3.86
CA TRP A 177 2.03 -29.63 4.97
C TRP A 177 0.64 -30.10 4.58
N ASP A 178 0.12 -29.71 3.42
CA ASP A 178 -1.24 -30.01 2.99
C ASP A 178 -1.36 -31.48 2.54
N LEU A 179 -1.27 -32.40 3.50
CA LEU A 179 -1.44 -33.85 3.31
C LEU A 179 -2.91 -34.30 3.42
N ALA A 180 -3.87 -33.39 3.60
CA ALA A 180 -5.29 -33.71 3.66
C ALA A 180 -6.11 -32.87 2.65
N PRO A 181 -6.94 -33.48 1.77
CA PRO A 181 -7.83 -32.76 0.86
C PRO A 181 -8.94 -31.96 1.55
N HIS A 182 -9.04 -32.01 2.88
CA HIS A 182 -10.16 -31.49 3.64
C HIS A 182 -9.70 -30.52 4.74
N GLY A 183 -9.70 -29.24 4.36
CA GLY A 183 -10.06 -28.16 5.27
C GLY A 183 -9.04 -27.79 6.34
N MET A 184 -7.87 -27.28 5.95
CA MET A 184 -7.09 -26.42 6.84
C MET A 184 -7.60 -24.96 6.77
N ARG A 185 -7.64 -24.31 7.94
CA ARG A 185 -8.30 -23.02 8.20
C ARG A 185 -7.79 -21.90 7.29
N ARG A 186 -8.70 -21.31 6.50
CA ARG A 186 -8.54 -20.15 5.59
C ARG A 186 -7.95 -18.85 6.19
N GLY A 187 -7.46 -18.84 7.43
CA GLY A 187 -7.24 -17.58 8.17
C GLY A 187 -5.86 -16.92 8.08
N TRP A 188 -4.79 -17.66 7.71
CA TRP A 188 -3.43 -17.21 8.10
C TRP A 188 -2.43 -17.04 6.95
N ILE A 189 -2.60 -17.76 5.83
CA ILE A 189 -1.72 -17.63 4.63
C ILE A 189 -2.22 -16.51 3.69
N ASP A 190 -3.33 -15.85 4.05
CA ASP A 190 -4.14 -15.03 3.16
C ASP A 190 -3.49 -13.72 2.70
N ARG A 191 -2.36 -13.26 3.26
CA ARG A 191 -1.79 -11.95 2.87
C ARG A 191 -1.19 -11.91 1.46
N ILE A 192 -0.45 -12.94 1.01
CA ILE A 192 0.05 -12.99 -0.39
C ILE A 192 -1.13 -13.19 -1.34
N SER A 193 -2.06 -14.11 -1.02
CA SER A 193 -3.27 -14.36 -1.81
C SER A 193 -4.15 -13.10 -1.94
N PHE A 194 -4.35 -12.36 -0.85
CA PHE A 194 -5.13 -11.12 -0.82
C PHE A 194 -4.47 -10.02 -1.66
N VAL A 195 -3.14 -9.90 -1.59
CA VAL A 195 -2.33 -8.93 -2.32
C VAL A 195 -2.33 -9.33 -3.82
N CYS A 196 -2.19 -10.61 -4.18
CA CYS A 196 -2.29 -11.04 -5.59
C CYS A 196 -3.72 -11.03 -6.19
N ASN A 197 -4.77 -10.84 -5.38
CA ASN A 197 -6.17 -10.82 -5.83
C ASN A 197 -6.66 -9.40 -6.06
N VAL A 198 -6.33 -8.88 -7.24
CA VAL A 198 -6.73 -7.53 -7.66
C VAL A 198 -8.22 -7.50 -7.98
N PRO A 199 -9.03 -6.70 -7.25
CA PRO A 199 -10.43 -6.52 -7.58
C PRO A 199 -10.57 -5.81 -8.93
N ASN A 200 -11.56 -6.24 -9.72
CA ASN A 200 -11.92 -5.64 -11.00
C ASN A 200 -12.76 -4.35 -10.86
N TRP A 201 -12.73 -3.73 -9.68
CA TRP A 201 -13.40 -2.47 -9.35
C TRP A 201 -12.50 -1.68 -8.38
N PRO A 202 -12.63 -0.33 -8.32
CA PRO A 202 -11.72 0.54 -7.55
C PRO A 202 -11.88 0.37 -6.03
N TYR A 203 -11.37 -0.74 -5.49
CA TYR A 203 -11.41 -1.04 -4.06
C TYR A 203 -10.18 -0.47 -3.35
N ILE A 204 -10.33 0.74 -2.80
CA ILE A 204 -9.27 1.38 -2.00
C ILE A 204 -8.88 0.54 -0.76
N GLY A 205 -9.77 -0.30 -0.22
CA GLY A 205 -9.43 -1.23 0.86
C GLY A 205 -8.32 -2.21 0.48
N HIS A 206 -8.31 -2.71 -0.75
CA HIS A 206 -7.22 -3.52 -1.27
C HIS A 206 -5.95 -2.68 -1.48
N TYR A 207 -6.07 -1.51 -2.11
CA TYR A 207 -4.95 -0.59 -2.30
C TYR A 207 -4.22 -0.27 -0.98
N LEU A 208 -4.99 -0.04 0.07
CA LEU A 208 -4.53 0.23 1.42
C LEU A 208 -3.67 -0.87 2.01
N ASP A 209 -4.15 -2.10 1.90
CA ASP A 209 -3.44 -3.25 2.43
C ASP A 209 -2.13 -3.45 1.65
N VAL A 210 -2.15 -3.19 0.35
CA VAL A 210 -0.95 -3.19 -0.52
C VAL A 210 0.06 -2.11 -0.11
N VAL A 211 -0.36 -0.85 0.07
CA VAL A 211 0.51 0.23 0.57
C VAL A 211 1.06 -0.11 1.95
N ARG A 212 0.24 -0.65 2.86
CA ARG A 212 0.68 -1.01 4.22
C ARG A 212 1.76 -2.10 4.21
N GLU A 213 1.67 -3.07 3.31
CA GLU A 213 2.71 -4.10 3.16
C GLU A 213 3.97 -3.56 2.48
N TYR A 214 3.82 -2.70 1.47
CA TYR A 214 4.94 -2.04 0.81
C TYR A 214 5.73 -1.12 1.77
N MET A 215 5.03 -0.39 2.64
CA MET A 215 5.63 0.53 3.62
C MET A 215 6.51 -0.15 4.68
N LYS A 216 6.40 -1.48 4.84
CA LYS A 216 7.27 -2.27 5.71
C LYS A 216 8.59 -2.67 5.05
N LYS A 217 8.74 -2.39 3.76
CA LYS A 217 9.91 -2.77 2.98
C LYS A 217 11.00 -1.69 3.05
N ASN A 218 12.23 -2.16 2.97
CA ASN A 218 13.46 -1.40 2.91
C ASN A 218 13.93 -1.31 1.46
N LEU A 219 14.28 -0.09 1.04
CA LEU A 219 14.94 0.17 -0.22
C LEU A 219 16.40 0.54 0.03
N SER A 220 17.28 0.06 -0.84
CA SER A 220 18.69 0.45 -0.85
C SER A 220 18.84 1.94 -1.17
N PHE A 221 18.04 2.44 -2.12
CA PHE A 221 17.97 3.85 -2.49
C PHE A 221 16.53 4.35 -2.36
N ASP A 222 16.34 5.47 -1.68
CA ASP A 222 15.01 6.01 -1.46
C ASP A 222 14.37 6.58 -2.74
N ASP A 223 15.18 7.02 -3.70
CA ASP A 223 14.73 7.46 -5.03
C ASP A 223 13.97 6.36 -5.79
N ASP A 224 14.21 5.08 -5.47
CA ASP A 224 13.54 3.93 -6.11
C ASP A 224 12.09 3.74 -5.66
N THR A 225 11.59 4.52 -4.68
CA THR A 225 10.28 4.25 -4.05
C THR A 225 9.13 4.19 -5.04
N LEU A 226 9.03 5.17 -5.94
CA LEU A 226 7.96 5.17 -6.95
C LEU A 226 8.15 4.06 -7.98
N HIS A 227 9.37 3.83 -8.45
CA HIS A 227 9.66 2.78 -9.42
C HIS A 227 9.40 1.37 -8.86
N ALA A 228 9.83 1.11 -7.61
CA ALA A 228 9.58 -0.14 -6.92
C ALA A 228 8.08 -0.35 -6.64
N PHE A 229 7.27 0.72 -6.55
CA PHE A 229 5.81 0.62 -6.44
C PHE A 229 5.09 0.66 -7.80
N ALA A 230 5.74 1.07 -8.88
CA ALA A 230 5.10 1.33 -10.18
C ALA A 230 4.36 0.10 -10.73
N GLY A 231 4.96 -1.09 -10.62
CA GLY A 231 4.32 -2.32 -11.08
C GLY A 231 2.98 -2.61 -10.41
N VAL A 232 2.83 -2.22 -9.13
CA VAL A 232 1.56 -2.32 -8.40
C VAL A 232 0.52 -1.38 -9.02
N THR A 233 0.89 -0.11 -9.18
CA THR A 233 -0.03 0.89 -9.75
C THR A 233 -0.43 0.56 -11.18
N THR A 234 0.47 -0.01 -12.00
CA THR A 234 0.17 -0.47 -13.36
C THR A 234 -0.92 -1.53 -13.39
N VAL A 235 -0.89 -2.50 -12.47
CA VAL A 235 -1.96 -3.50 -12.38
C VAL A 235 -3.25 -2.89 -11.86
N LEU A 236 -3.17 -2.02 -10.85
CA LEU A 236 -4.34 -1.37 -10.28
C LEU A 236 -5.00 -0.36 -11.22
N LYS A 237 -4.29 0.21 -12.20
CA LYS A 237 -4.88 1.08 -13.24
C LYS A 237 -6.06 0.41 -13.98
N GLN A 238 -6.12 -0.93 -14.03
CA GLN A 238 -7.26 -1.66 -14.61
C GLN A 238 -8.58 -1.40 -13.88
N SER A 239 -8.52 -1.15 -12.57
CA SER A 239 -9.69 -0.84 -11.75
C SER A 239 -9.73 0.59 -11.23
N PHE A 240 -8.61 1.32 -11.29
CA PHE A 240 -8.46 2.74 -10.95
C PHE A 240 -8.14 3.53 -12.23
N ASP A 241 -9.15 3.75 -13.06
CA ASP A 241 -9.07 4.39 -14.38
C ASP A 241 -8.43 5.80 -14.37
N SER A 242 -8.71 6.59 -13.34
CA SER A 242 -8.14 7.93 -13.10
C SER A 242 -6.64 7.92 -12.81
N GLY A 243 -6.07 6.74 -12.51
CA GLY A 243 -4.66 6.57 -12.21
C GLY A 243 -4.25 6.98 -10.80
N PHE A 244 -2.94 7.17 -10.63
CA PHE A 244 -2.31 7.47 -9.35
C PHE A 244 -1.38 8.67 -9.49
N HIS A 245 -1.37 9.54 -8.48
CA HIS A 245 -0.48 10.70 -8.41
C HIS A 245 0.41 10.59 -7.17
N TYR A 246 1.72 10.41 -7.39
CA TYR A 246 2.72 10.14 -6.33
C TYR A 246 2.26 9.09 -5.31
N GLY A 247 1.67 7.98 -5.78
CA GLY A 247 1.18 6.92 -4.91
C GLY A 247 -0.17 7.20 -4.24
N LEU A 248 -0.95 8.20 -4.64
CA LEU A 248 -2.34 8.37 -4.18
C LEU A 248 -3.31 8.13 -5.36
N PRO A 249 -4.37 7.32 -5.22
CA PRO A 249 -5.36 7.10 -6.27
C PRO A 249 -6.18 8.37 -6.51
N GLU A 250 -6.28 8.81 -7.76
CA GLU A 250 -6.96 10.07 -8.12
C GLU A 250 -8.48 10.02 -7.88
N VAL A 251 -9.11 8.87 -8.13
CA VAL A 251 -10.55 8.66 -7.86
C VAL A 251 -10.93 8.79 -6.38
N PHE A 252 -9.96 8.70 -5.45
CA PHE A 252 -10.17 8.92 -4.01
C PHE A 252 -9.21 9.97 -3.45
N PHE A 253 -8.84 10.97 -4.24
CA PHE A 253 -7.70 11.81 -3.90
C PHE A 253 -7.83 12.49 -2.52
N ASP A 254 -8.97 13.12 -2.23
CA ASP A 254 -9.19 13.80 -0.94
C ASP A 254 -9.11 12.83 0.24
N ALA A 255 -9.74 11.67 0.14
CA ALA A 255 -9.65 10.63 1.17
C ALA A 255 -8.22 10.10 1.31
N SER A 256 -7.51 9.96 0.19
CA SER A 256 -6.13 9.46 0.14
C SER A 256 -5.13 10.47 0.69
N LEU A 257 -5.41 11.77 0.67
CA LEU A 257 -4.61 12.76 1.39
C LEU A 257 -4.69 12.59 2.92
N LEU A 258 -5.69 11.87 3.42
CA LEU A 258 -5.94 11.69 4.87
C LEU A 258 -5.15 10.53 5.51
N TRP A 259 -4.03 10.10 4.92
CA TRP A 259 -3.20 9.11 5.60
C TRP A 259 -2.64 9.68 6.90
N GLU A 260 -2.56 8.84 7.91
CA GLU A 260 -1.98 9.18 9.20
C GLU A 260 -0.81 8.23 9.49
N PRO A 261 0.25 8.69 10.17
CA PRO A 261 1.26 7.81 10.74
C PRO A 261 0.65 6.73 11.68
N ASP A 262 1.29 5.57 11.83
CA ASP A 262 0.91 4.55 12.81
C ASP A 262 1.85 4.52 14.02
N TRP A 263 1.64 5.47 14.93
CA TRP A 263 2.44 5.59 16.16
C TRP A 263 2.24 4.42 17.16
N ALA A 264 1.23 3.56 17.00
CA ALA A 264 0.99 2.44 17.93
C ALA A 264 2.04 1.32 17.77
N ASN A 265 2.70 1.23 16.61
CA ASN A 265 3.70 0.20 16.29
C ASN A 265 5.16 0.67 16.51
N SER A 266 5.36 1.70 17.34
CA SER A 266 6.65 2.15 17.92
C SER A 266 7.76 2.53 16.95
N THR A 267 7.51 2.57 15.63
CA THR A 267 8.49 3.01 14.64
C THR A 267 8.12 4.39 14.10
N PRO A 268 8.93 5.42 14.43
CA PRO A 268 8.93 6.70 13.73
C PRO A 268 8.83 6.60 12.20
N LEU A 269 7.91 7.35 11.58
CA LEU A 269 8.01 7.77 10.18
C LEU A 269 9.34 8.48 9.86
N GLN A 270 10.26 7.82 9.19
CA GLN A 270 11.49 8.46 8.75
C GLN A 270 11.26 9.13 7.40
N LEU A 271 11.75 10.36 7.21
CA LEU A 271 11.79 10.96 5.88
C LEU A 271 12.78 10.18 5.02
N ARG A 272 12.37 9.93 3.78
CA ARG A 272 13.24 9.36 2.75
C ARG A 272 14.33 10.35 2.36
N LYS A 273 15.55 9.85 2.21
CA LYS A 273 16.70 10.63 1.76
C LYS A 273 16.87 10.45 0.26
N THR A 274 16.22 11.30 -0.51
CA THR A 274 16.32 11.31 -1.97
C THR A 274 17.36 12.33 -2.41
N GLU A 275 18.20 11.94 -3.37
CA GLU A 275 19.21 12.85 -3.96
C GLU A 275 18.71 13.49 -5.25
N LYS A 276 17.84 12.79 -5.98
CA LYS A 276 17.40 13.18 -7.33
C LYS A 276 15.93 13.54 -7.39
N LEU A 277 15.11 12.86 -6.59
CA LEU A 277 13.65 12.98 -6.64
C LEU A 277 13.10 13.89 -5.53
N LEU A 278 12.35 14.92 -5.90
CA LEU A 278 11.58 15.72 -4.96
C LEU A 278 10.27 14.99 -4.63
N LEU A 279 10.26 14.29 -3.49
CA LEU A 279 9.07 13.58 -3.02
C LEU A 279 8.15 14.53 -2.24
N PRO A 280 6.84 14.56 -2.57
CA PRO A 280 5.96 15.56 -1.99
C PRO A 280 5.63 15.32 -0.53
N SER A 281 5.48 16.38 0.25
CA SER A 281 5.15 16.29 1.67
C SER A 281 3.76 15.69 1.96
N TRP A 282 2.85 15.84 1.02
CA TRP A 282 1.46 15.43 1.14
C TRP A 282 1.24 13.94 0.82
N SER A 283 2.24 13.24 0.28
CA SER A 283 2.15 11.82 -0.02
C SER A 283 2.95 10.96 0.94
N TRP A 284 2.43 9.77 1.24
CA TRP A 284 3.08 8.77 2.07
C TRP A 284 4.44 8.33 1.50
N VAL A 285 4.65 8.47 0.18
CA VAL A 285 5.89 8.05 -0.49
C VAL A 285 7.13 8.75 0.07
N ARG A 286 6.99 9.96 0.63
CA ARG A 286 8.10 10.71 1.26
C ARG A 286 8.59 10.07 2.55
N THR A 287 7.83 9.16 3.15
CA THR A 287 8.11 8.60 4.47
C THR A 287 8.45 7.10 4.41
N ARG A 288 9.05 6.59 5.49
CA ARG A 288 9.31 5.18 5.80
C ARG A 288 8.66 4.86 7.13
N GLY A 289 7.86 3.82 7.19
CA GLY A 289 7.20 3.38 8.42
C GLY A 289 5.71 3.11 8.21
N PRO A 290 5.06 2.48 9.21
CA PRO A 290 3.68 2.09 9.08
C PRO A 290 2.76 3.33 9.09
N ILE A 291 1.73 3.28 8.24
CA ILE A 291 0.64 4.28 8.21
C ILE A 291 -0.66 3.64 8.68
N LYS A 292 -1.49 4.43 9.38
CA LYS A 292 -2.88 4.12 9.65
C LYS A 292 -3.68 4.29 8.37
N THR A 293 -4.57 3.35 8.19
CA THR A 293 -5.32 3.13 6.95
C THR A 293 -6.82 3.01 7.22
N ARG A 294 -7.20 3.06 8.50
CA ARG A 294 -8.57 2.87 8.98
C ARG A 294 -9.51 3.95 8.43
N ILE A 295 -9.03 5.18 8.34
CA ILE A 295 -9.78 6.33 7.81
C ILE A 295 -10.10 6.18 6.33
N TRP A 296 -9.11 5.82 5.51
CA TRP A 296 -9.34 5.55 4.09
C TRP A 296 -10.34 4.40 3.91
N ARG A 297 -10.27 3.36 4.76
CA ARG A 297 -11.22 2.23 4.71
C ARG A 297 -12.65 2.66 5.02
N TYR A 298 -12.85 3.55 6.00
CA TYR A 298 -14.18 4.06 6.33
C TYR A 298 -14.76 4.96 5.24
N PHE A 299 -13.95 5.84 4.67
CA PHE A 299 -14.43 6.70 3.59
C PHE A 299 -14.67 5.93 2.30
N ALA A 300 -13.87 4.90 2.01
CA ALA A 300 -14.14 3.94 0.94
C ALA A 300 -15.57 3.39 0.95
N GLU A 301 -16.04 3.02 2.14
CA GLU A 301 -17.36 2.40 2.32
C GLU A 301 -18.48 3.42 2.10
N ASP A 302 -18.23 4.70 2.41
CA ASP A 302 -19.16 5.80 2.13
C ASP A 302 -19.28 6.14 0.64
N PHE A 303 -18.23 5.94 -0.16
CA PHE A 303 -18.31 6.13 -1.61
C PHE A 303 -19.34 5.23 -2.28
N TYR A 304 -19.78 4.16 -1.63
CA TYR A 304 -20.56 3.14 -2.31
C TYR A 304 -21.93 2.89 -1.70
N LYS A 305 -22.30 3.66 -0.65
CA LYS A 305 -23.55 3.67 0.16
C LYS A 305 -24.60 2.55 -0.07
N ASP A 306 -24.16 1.30 -0.11
CA ASP A 306 -25.01 0.10 -0.01
C ASP A 306 -24.23 -1.03 0.68
N THR A 307 -23.40 -0.68 1.65
CA THR A 307 -22.78 -1.68 2.52
C THR A 307 -23.60 -1.82 3.79
N SER A 308 -23.89 -3.08 4.12
CA SER A 308 -24.52 -3.61 5.34
C SER A 308 -23.92 -3.14 6.68
N PHE A 309 -22.98 -2.20 6.70
CA PHE A 309 -22.41 -1.63 7.91
C PHE A 309 -23.21 -0.38 8.32
N ARG A 310 -23.49 -0.21 9.61
CA ARG A 310 -24.11 1.00 10.17
C ARG A 310 -23.18 2.24 10.11
N ASN A 311 -22.14 2.17 9.30
CA ASN A 311 -20.99 3.06 9.32
C ASN A 311 -21.17 4.19 8.31
N HIS A 312 -22.00 5.16 8.63
CA HIS A 312 -22.23 6.35 7.80
C HIS A 312 -21.11 7.39 7.99
N TYR A 313 -19.96 7.20 7.35
CA TYR A 313 -18.86 8.18 7.38
C TYR A 313 -18.93 9.10 6.17
N GLU A 314 -19.66 10.21 6.24
CA GLU A 314 -19.78 11.08 5.06
C GLU A 314 -18.54 11.95 4.92
N LEU A 315 -17.93 11.97 3.73
CA LEU A 315 -16.79 12.83 3.40
C LEU A 315 -17.11 13.65 2.15
N LYS A 316 -17.28 14.96 2.31
CA LYS A 316 -17.55 15.89 1.22
C LYS A 316 -16.34 16.79 0.97
N PRO A 317 -15.69 16.75 -0.20
CA PRO A 317 -14.57 17.64 -0.47
C PRO A 317 -15.00 19.11 -0.48
N LEU A 318 -14.06 19.97 -0.08
CA LEU A 318 -14.23 21.42 -0.11
C LEU A 318 -13.33 22.11 -1.13
N VAL A 319 -12.27 21.43 -1.55
CA VAL A 319 -11.24 21.99 -2.42
C VAL A 319 -11.17 21.19 -3.71
N GLN A 320 -10.77 21.88 -4.76
CA GLN A 320 -10.38 21.26 -6.02
C GLN A 320 -8.85 21.26 -6.10
N TRP A 321 -8.27 20.13 -6.49
CA TRP A 321 -6.83 19.98 -6.62
C TRP A 321 -6.43 20.02 -8.08
N TRP A 322 -5.47 20.87 -8.42
CA TRP A 322 -4.89 20.96 -9.75
C TRP A 322 -3.44 20.51 -9.71
N LYS A 323 -3.10 19.52 -10.54
CA LYS A 323 -1.72 19.08 -10.75
C LYS A 323 -1.10 19.83 -11.92
N THR A 324 0.18 20.16 -11.82
CA THR A 324 0.90 20.97 -12.80
C THR A 324 2.03 20.19 -13.47
N ARG A 325 2.35 20.56 -14.70
CA ARG A 325 3.52 20.01 -15.40
C ARG A 325 4.76 20.86 -15.11
N PRO A 326 5.96 20.26 -15.10
CA PRO A 326 7.20 21.00 -14.88
C PRO A 326 7.46 22.14 -15.88
N GLN A 327 6.91 22.06 -17.09
CA GLN A 327 7.18 23.01 -18.19
C GLN A 327 6.16 24.17 -18.31
N GLY A 328 5.34 24.41 -17.26
CA GLY A 328 4.44 25.57 -17.23
C GLY A 328 3.16 25.43 -18.07
N GLU A 329 2.76 24.21 -18.41
CA GLU A 329 1.49 23.95 -19.10
C GLU A 329 0.26 24.15 -18.19
N THR A 330 -0.92 24.20 -18.82
CA THR A 330 -2.22 24.35 -18.15
C THR A 330 -2.40 23.31 -17.04
N PRO A 331 -2.71 23.74 -15.79
CA PRO A 331 -2.99 22.83 -14.69
C PRO A 331 -4.13 21.87 -15.04
N LYS A 332 -3.98 20.58 -14.71
CA LYS A 332 -5.04 19.58 -14.87
C LYS A 332 -5.75 19.39 -13.53
N LEU A 333 -7.07 19.50 -13.53
CA LEU A 333 -7.89 19.15 -12.38
C LEU A 333 -7.76 17.65 -12.08
N ILE A 334 -7.50 17.30 -10.83
CA ILE A 334 -7.65 15.93 -10.33
C ILE A 334 -9.16 15.72 -10.16
N THR A 335 -9.77 15.08 -11.15
CA THR A 335 -11.21 14.81 -11.13
C THR A 335 -11.47 13.66 -10.19
N TYR A 336 -12.02 13.99 -9.04
CA TYR A 336 -12.58 13.05 -8.09
C TYR A 336 -14.10 13.03 -8.28
N GLN A 337 -14.68 11.82 -8.35
CA GLN A 337 -16.13 11.66 -8.40
C GLN A 337 -16.63 11.25 -7.02
N HIS A 338 -17.27 12.19 -6.32
CA HIS A 338 -18.05 11.85 -5.14
C HIS A 338 -19.31 11.11 -5.59
N PHE A 339 -19.43 9.82 -5.26
CA PHE A 339 -20.68 9.07 -5.46
C PHE A 339 -21.66 9.31 -4.30
N SER A 340 -21.74 10.55 -3.78
CA SER A 340 -22.77 10.85 -2.78
C SER A 340 -24.12 11.01 -3.45
N ASN A 341 -25.09 10.26 -2.92
CA ASN A 341 -26.52 10.33 -3.20
C ASN A 341 -26.91 10.05 -4.65
N HIS A 342 -27.36 8.80 -4.86
CA HIS A 342 -28.24 8.41 -5.96
C HIS A 342 -29.45 9.36 -6.08
N ALA A 343 -29.30 10.45 -6.83
CA ALA A 343 -30.44 11.04 -7.54
C ALA A 343 -30.69 10.28 -8.86
N SER A 344 -29.67 9.61 -9.41
CA SER A 344 -29.79 8.73 -10.57
C SER A 344 -28.64 7.71 -10.60
N MET A 345 -28.95 6.45 -10.91
CA MET A 345 -27.97 5.41 -11.21
C MET A 345 -27.07 5.85 -12.38
N PRO A 346 -25.73 5.67 -12.33
CA PRO A 346 -24.88 6.04 -13.46
C PRO A 346 -25.31 5.31 -14.73
N PRO A 347 -25.11 5.90 -15.93
CA PRO A 347 -25.45 5.27 -17.19
C PRO A 347 -24.87 3.86 -17.32
N GLY A 348 -25.60 2.96 -17.99
CA GLY A 348 -25.14 1.59 -18.22
C GLY A 348 -25.24 0.65 -17.02
N TRP A 349 -25.54 1.13 -15.81
CA TRP A 349 -25.74 0.28 -14.64
C TRP A 349 -27.18 -0.22 -14.53
N THR A 350 -27.31 -1.44 -14.01
CA THR A 350 -28.58 -2.08 -13.66
C THR A 350 -28.46 -2.74 -12.29
N CYS A 351 -29.49 -2.64 -11.47
CA CYS A 351 -29.59 -3.37 -10.20
C CYS A 351 -30.72 -4.38 -10.30
N ARG A 352 -30.43 -5.66 -10.02
CA ARG A 352 -31.47 -6.67 -9.76
C ARG A 352 -31.71 -6.67 -8.25
N GLY A 353 -32.95 -6.46 -7.79
CA GLY A 353 -33.23 -6.36 -6.36
C GLY A 353 -32.55 -7.45 -5.52
N ALA A 354 -32.00 -7.08 -4.36
CA ALA A 354 -31.29 -8.01 -3.48
C ALA A 354 -32.26 -8.94 -2.73
N GLU A 355 -32.10 -10.25 -2.85
CA GLU A 355 -32.83 -11.22 -2.02
C GLU A 355 -32.27 -11.27 -0.59
N ARG A 356 -30.96 -11.04 -0.42
CA ARG A 356 -30.29 -10.89 0.89
C ARG A 356 -29.41 -9.64 0.93
N ARG A 357 -29.20 -9.13 2.15
CA ARG A 357 -28.44 -7.91 2.49
C ARG A 357 -26.96 -7.88 2.06
N TYR A 358 -26.44 -8.96 1.48
CA TYR A 358 -25.04 -9.12 1.04
C TYR A 358 -24.91 -9.52 -0.44
N ASP A 359 -26.03 -9.62 -1.17
CA ASP A 359 -26.00 -10.04 -2.56
C ASP A 359 -25.63 -8.85 -3.45
N ALA A 360 -24.37 -8.82 -3.88
CA ALA A 360 -23.87 -7.90 -4.90
C ALA A 360 -24.67 -8.11 -6.20
N ASN A 361 -25.59 -7.19 -6.51
CA ASN A 361 -26.51 -7.36 -7.65
C ASN A 361 -26.44 -6.25 -8.70
N TYR A 362 -25.41 -5.42 -8.67
CA TYR A 362 -25.18 -4.43 -9.72
C TYR A 362 -24.45 -5.08 -10.89
N SER A 363 -24.91 -4.80 -12.10
CA SER A 363 -24.24 -5.19 -13.35
C SER A 363 -24.19 -4.01 -14.31
N HIS A 364 -23.04 -3.86 -14.98
CA HIS A 364 -22.85 -2.86 -16.00
C HIS A 364 -23.11 -3.45 -17.40
N SER A 365 -23.66 -2.66 -18.31
CA SER A 365 -23.97 -3.06 -19.69
C SER A 365 -22.75 -3.62 -20.45
N SER A 366 -21.55 -3.10 -20.18
CA SER A 366 -20.28 -3.60 -20.76
C SER A 366 -19.77 -4.91 -20.13
N SER A 367 -20.31 -5.34 -18.99
CA SER A 367 -19.91 -6.58 -18.30
C SER A 367 -21.13 -7.21 -17.59
N PRO A 368 -22.11 -7.73 -18.37
CA PRO A 368 -23.40 -8.17 -17.82
C PRO A 368 -23.29 -9.42 -16.93
N ASP A 369 -22.30 -10.27 -17.18
CA ASP A 369 -22.04 -11.51 -16.44
C ASP A 369 -21.32 -11.28 -15.11
N THR A 370 -20.69 -10.13 -14.93
CA THR A 370 -20.00 -9.78 -13.69
C THR A 370 -20.95 -9.06 -12.75
N LYS A 371 -20.96 -9.50 -11.49
CA LYS A 371 -21.68 -8.83 -10.42
C LYS A 371 -20.74 -7.98 -9.60
N TYR A 372 -21.13 -6.73 -9.41
CA TYR A 372 -20.40 -5.76 -8.63
C TYR A 372 -21.18 -5.41 -7.37
N PRO A 373 -20.46 -5.09 -6.28
CA PRO A 373 -21.10 -4.70 -5.02
C PRO A 373 -21.80 -3.34 -5.11
N HIS A 374 -21.45 -2.47 -6.05
CA HIS A 374 -22.01 -1.13 -6.23
C HIS A 374 -21.73 -0.61 -7.64
N PRO A 375 -22.45 0.42 -8.10
CA PRO A 375 -22.09 1.15 -9.32
C PRO A 375 -20.90 2.08 -9.10
N PHE A 376 -20.05 2.19 -10.10
CA PHE A 376 -18.87 3.08 -10.16
C PHE A 376 -18.67 3.51 -11.63
N PRO A 377 -17.79 4.48 -11.94
CA PRO A 377 -17.54 4.92 -13.31
C PRO A 377 -16.93 3.73 -14.04
N PHE A 378 -17.74 3.12 -14.89
CA PHE A 378 -17.23 2.05 -15.72
C PHE A 378 -16.50 2.72 -16.88
N PRO A 379 -15.26 2.33 -17.21
CA PRO A 379 -14.56 2.92 -18.34
C PRO A 379 -15.39 2.69 -19.61
N GLU A 380 -16.01 3.77 -20.14
CA GLU A 380 -16.91 3.70 -21.31
C GLU A 380 -16.15 3.49 -22.62
N SER A 381 -14.82 3.64 -22.61
CA SER A 381 -13.97 3.33 -23.74
C SER A 381 -12.63 2.78 -23.27
N ALA A 382 -12.15 1.75 -23.96
CA ALA A 382 -10.74 1.40 -24.00
C ALA A 382 -9.97 2.44 -24.82
N GLU A 383 -10.16 3.73 -24.54
CA GLU A 383 -9.21 4.72 -25.03
C GLU A 383 -7.86 4.33 -24.43
N ALA A 384 -6.88 4.16 -25.33
CA ALA A 384 -5.53 3.75 -24.97
C ALA A 384 -5.10 4.54 -23.73
N PRO A 385 -4.46 3.88 -22.72
CA PRO A 385 -4.00 4.59 -21.54
C PRO A 385 -3.27 5.83 -22.03
N LEU A 386 -3.79 7.00 -21.66
CA LEU A 386 -3.14 8.27 -21.95
C LEU A 386 -1.67 8.06 -21.60
N GLN A 387 -0.76 8.37 -22.54
CA GLN A 387 0.68 8.35 -22.27
C GLN A 387 0.88 8.91 -20.86
N ASP A 388 1.64 8.21 -20.01
CA ASP A 388 1.94 8.65 -18.65
C ASP A 388 2.65 10.01 -18.75
N VAL A 389 1.88 11.09 -18.81
CA VAL A 389 2.39 12.44 -18.84
C VAL A 389 2.86 12.72 -17.42
N GLU A 390 4.16 12.90 -17.24
CA GLU A 390 4.76 13.17 -15.94
C GLU A 390 4.25 14.52 -15.38
N TYR A 391 3.34 14.45 -14.42
CA TYR A 391 2.97 15.59 -13.59
C TYR A 391 4.00 15.74 -12.47
N GLY A 392 4.37 17.00 -12.17
CA GLY A 392 5.25 17.30 -11.05
C GLY A 392 4.56 17.12 -9.69
N PRO A 393 5.31 17.26 -8.57
CA PRO A 393 4.79 17.02 -7.22
C PRO A 393 3.92 18.16 -6.67
N LEU A 394 3.83 19.27 -7.41
CA LEU A 394 3.12 20.47 -6.97
C LEU A 394 1.65 20.41 -7.31
N LEU A 395 0.84 20.50 -6.26
CA LEU A 395 -0.61 20.63 -6.31
C LEU A 395 -0.99 22.07 -6.04
N ARG A 396 -1.99 22.58 -6.75
CA ARG A 396 -2.60 23.87 -6.47
C ARG A 396 -4.01 23.66 -5.98
N CYS A 397 -4.45 24.46 -5.02
CA CYS A 397 -5.85 24.52 -4.61
C CYS A 397 -6.19 25.91 -4.08
N VAL A 398 -7.48 26.18 -3.94
CA VAL A 398 -7.96 27.36 -3.22
C VAL A 398 -8.73 26.87 -2.01
N ALA A 399 -8.28 27.26 -0.82
CA ALA A 399 -8.79 26.75 0.45
C ALA A 399 -9.06 27.88 1.44
N HIS A 400 -9.88 27.59 2.46
CA HIS A 400 -10.03 28.48 3.60
C HIS A 400 -8.96 28.14 4.63
N ARG A 401 -8.15 29.15 4.97
CA ARG A 401 -7.13 29.13 6.01
C ARG A 401 -7.69 29.63 7.33
N GLY A 402 -7.31 28.96 8.41
CA GLY A 402 -7.50 29.42 9.79
C GLY A 402 -6.22 29.28 10.61
N TRP A 403 -6.23 29.87 11.81
CA TRP A 403 -5.14 29.79 12.79
C TRP A 403 -5.62 29.14 14.07
N LEU A 404 -4.91 28.10 14.51
CA LEU A 404 -5.16 27.38 15.76
C LEU A 404 -3.89 27.28 16.58
N VAL A 405 -4.01 26.81 17.83
CA VAL A 405 -2.89 26.53 18.70
C VAL A 405 -2.86 25.03 18.99
N LYS A 406 -1.76 24.38 18.62
CA LYS A 406 -1.45 23.01 19.06
C LYS A 406 -1.05 23.08 20.53
N SER A 407 -1.87 22.41 21.34
CA SER A 407 -1.78 22.38 22.80
C SER A 407 -1.12 21.08 23.28
N ASN A 408 -1.47 20.60 24.46
CA ASN A 408 -0.91 19.41 25.08
C ASN A 408 -1.21 18.15 24.27
N LYS A 409 -0.31 17.17 24.40
CA LYS A 409 -0.50 15.83 23.84
C LYS A 409 -1.81 15.24 24.34
N PHE A 410 -2.50 14.55 23.45
CA PHE A 410 -3.69 13.78 23.77
C PHE A 410 -3.24 12.46 24.45
N GLU A 411 -3.09 12.44 25.77
CA GLU A 411 -2.37 11.35 26.44
C GLU A 411 -3.18 10.08 26.63
N LYS A 412 -4.45 10.19 27.03
CA LYS A 412 -5.36 9.05 27.20
C LYS A 412 -6.76 9.54 27.57
N TYR A 413 -7.79 8.94 26.99
CA TYR A 413 -9.14 8.97 27.58
C TYR A 413 -9.59 7.52 27.71
N ASP A 414 -9.71 7.03 28.95
CA ASP A 414 -10.15 5.64 29.23
C ASP A 414 -9.16 4.56 28.73
N THR A 415 -9.65 3.46 28.14
CA THR A 415 -8.87 2.35 27.54
C THR A 415 -8.29 2.65 26.15
N VAL A 416 -8.64 3.78 25.52
CA VAL A 416 -8.18 4.13 24.16
C VAL A 416 -6.98 5.06 24.24
N THR A 417 -5.82 4.55 23.82
CA THR A 417 -4.58 5.36 23.70
C THR A 417 -4.48 5.92 22.27
N MET A 418 -4.54 7.25 22.15
CA MET A 418 -4.32 7.96 20.88
C MET A 418 -2.87 8.43 20.77
N TYR A 419 -2.01 7.55 20.26
CA TYR A 419 -0.61 7.85 20.04
C TYR A 419 -0.42 8.96 18.98
N GLY A 420 0.43 9.95 19.27
CA GLY A 420 0.81 11.00 18.33
C GLY A 420 -0.21 12.12 18.10
N THR A 421 -1.30 12.13 18.86
CA THR A 421 -2.37 13.12 18.74
C THR A 421 -2.17 14.27 19.72
N PHE A 422 -2.51 15.48 19.31
CA PHE A 422 -2.46 16.72 20.09
C PHE A 422 -3.83 17.39 20.10
N ASN A 423 -4.12 18.14 21.16
CA ASN A 423 -5.29 19.01 21.18
C ASN A 423 -5.05 20.23 20.28
N LEU A 424 -6.07 20.61 19.52
CA LEU A 424 -6.15 21.91 18.87
C LEU A 424 -7.09 22.80 19.65
N CYS A 425 -6.64 24.02 19.92
CA CYS A 425 -7.43 25.04 20.60
C CYS A 425 -7.46 26.34 19.79
N LEU A 426 -8.49 27.15 20.03
CA LEU A 426 -8.46 28.57 19.71
C LEU A 426 -7.45 29.29 20.62
N SER A 427 -7.15 30.56 20.31
CA SER A 427 -6.19 31.36 21.08
C SER A 427 -6.61 31.64 22.53
N ASP A 428 -7.91 31.55 22.82
CA ASP A 428 -8.49 31.69 24.17
C ASP A 428 -8.44 30.39 24.99
N GLY A 429 -7.95 29.30 24.40
CA GLY A 429 -7.88 27.98 25.02
C GLY A 429 -9.11 27.09 24.76
N THR A 430 -10.14 27.59 24.08
CA THR A 430 -11.32 26.80 23.71
C THR A 430 -10.91 25.63 22.82
N TRP A 431 -11.34 24.42 23.17
CA TRP A 431 -11.00 23.21 22.40
C TRP A 431 -11.69 23.22 21.04
N ALA A 432 -10.91 23.09 19.98
CA ALA A 432 -11.38 23.12 18.60
C ALA A 432 -11.37 21.73 17.94
N GLY A 433 -10.49 20.83 18.39
CA GLY A 433 -10.38 19.50 17.82
C GLY A 433 -9.06 18.81 18.10
N ILE A 434 -8.63 17.98 17.15
CA ILE A 434 -7.42 17.15 17.27
C ILE A 434 -6.48 17.35 16.08
N LEU A 435 -5.19 17.16 16.33
CA LEU A 435 -4.12 17.22 15.35
C LEU A 435 -3.20 16.01 15.47
N PHE A 436 -2.84 15.46 14.33
CA PHE A 436 -1.80 14.46 14.16
C PHE A 436 -0.58 15.15 13.56
N ASP A 437 0.52 15.18 14.30
CA ASP A 437 1.79 15.78 13.85
C ASP A 437 2.59 14.71 13.08
N ASP A 438 2.95 15.01 11.82
CA ASP A 438 3.75 14.08 11.01
C ASP A 438 5.23 14.09 11.42
N ARG A 439 5.68 15.07 12.23
CA ARG A 439 7.07 15.12 12.70
C ARG A 439 7.33 14.08 13.78
N LEU A 440 8.60 13.77 13.91
CA LEU A 440 9.13 12.88 14.92
C LEU A 440 10.13 13.56 15.81
N ASP A 441 9.81 13.59 17.09
CA ASP A 441 10.85 13.43 18.07
C ASP A 441 10.32 12.63 19.28
N GLN A 442 11.12 11.69 19.77
CA GLN A 442 10.79 10.94 21.01
C GLN A 442 10.80 11.87 22.24
N GLY A 443 11.26 13.11 22.09
CA GLY A 443 11.24 14.17 23.09
C GLY A 443 10.08 15.16 22.98
N PHE A 444 8.96 14.84 22.30
CA PHE A 444 7.84 15.80 22.21
C PHE A 444 7.45 16.30 23.60
N PRO A 445 7.50 17.63 23.83
CA PRO A 445 7.06 18.17 25.11
C PRO A 445 5.58 17.83 25.28
N GLN A 446 5.20 17.35 26.47
CA GLN A 446 3.79 17.08 26.80
C GLN A 446 2.89 18.30 26.57
N LYS A 447 3.49 19.50 26.61
CA LYS A 447 2.85 20.78 26.32
C LYS A 447 3.48 21.44 25.10
N SER A 448 2.65 21.82 24.14
CA SER A 448 3.01 22.68 23.01
C SER A 448 2.12 23.91 23.04
N SER A 449 2.61 25.03 22.54
CA SER A 449 1.81 26.25 22.29
C SER A 449 2.06 26.75 20.87
N GLU A 450 2.33 25.81 19.97
CA GLU A 450 2.72 26.09 18.60
C GLU A 450 1.51 26.59 17.82
N LYS A 451 1.66 27.76 17.18
CA LYS A 451 0.63 28.26 16.25
C LYS A 451 0.62 27.38 15.00
N CYS A 452 -0.56 26.94 14.62
CA CYS A 452 -0.81 26.09 13.48
C CYS A 452 -1.57 26.88 12.42
N GLU A 453 -0.96 27.05 11.25
CA GLU A 453 -1.64 27.49 10.04
C GLU A 453 -2.31 26.28 9.39
N VAL A 454 -3.64 26.30 9.29
CA VAL A 454 -4.42 25.15 8.86
C VAL A 454 -5.32 25.51 7.69
N ILE A 455 -5.48 24.59 6.75
CA ILE A 455 -6.43 24.72 5.62
C ILE A 455 -7.45 23.59 5.67
N ALA A 456 -8.73 23.89 5.46
CA ALA A 456 -9.77 22.86 5.34
C ALA A 456 -9.80 22.27 3.93
N ILE A 457 -9.84 20.93 3.84
CA ILE A 457 -9.82 20.19 2.58
C ILE A 457 -11.10 19.37 2.34
N ALA A 458 -11.76 18.92 3.40
CA ALA A 458 -13.02 18.19 3.32
C ALA A 458 -13.88 18.39 4.57
N GLU A 459 -15.19 18.28 4.42
CA GLU A 459 -16.18 18.18 5.49
C GLU A 459 -16.41 16.69 5.81
N GLY A 460 -16.42 16.34 7.09
CA GLY A 460 -16.62 14.99 7.61
C GLY A 460 -17.83 14.93 8.54
N ARG A 461 -18.63 13.87 8.43
CA ARG A 461 -19.80 13.65 9.28
C ARG A 461 -19.91 12.20 9.72
N VAL A 462 -20.10 12.00 11.02
CA VAL A 462 -20.25 10.67 11.65
C VAL A 462 -21.48 10.70 12.56
N PRO A 463 -22.60 10.06 12.19
CA PRO A 463 -23.76 9.94 13.08
C PRO A 463 -23.47 8.93 14.19
N GLY A 464 -24.21 9.03 15.29
CA GLY A 464 -23.96 8.24 16.48
C GLY A 464 -24.12 6.75 16.26
N MET A 465 -23.07 5.99 16.56
CA MET A 465 -23.00 4.53 16.35
C MET A 465 -22.94 3.75 17.65
N ASP A 466 -23.33 2.48 17.57
CA ASP A 466 -23.02 1.47 18.58
C ASP A 466 -21.49 1.23 18.62
N ASP A 467 -21.02 0.92 19.82
CA ASP A 467 -19.66 1.07 20.35
C ASP A 467 -18.47 0.46 19.58
N ASP A 468 -18.68 -0.41 18.59
CA ASP A 468 -17.61 -1.20 17.93
C ASP A 468 -17.01 -0.55 16.67
N TYR A 469 -17.68 0.44 16.07
CA TYR A 469 -17.33 0.91 14.71
C TYR A 469 -17.05 2.41 14.58
N SER A 470 -16.99 3.13 15.70
CA SER A 470 -16.69 4.57 15.69
C SER A 470 -15.21 4.85 15.41
N LEU A 471 -14.86 6.06 14.94
CA LEU A 471 -13.47 6.51 14.89
C LEU A 471 -12.83 6.31 16.27
N PRO A 472 -11.55 5.90 16.40
CA PRO A 472 -10.91 5.72 17.70
C PRO A 472 -11.10 6.93 18.65
N GLU A 473 -11.13 8.13 18.09
CA GLU A 473 -11.38 9.40 18.76
C GLU A 473 -12.86 9.74 19.02
N TYR A 474 -13.82 9.03 18.46
CA TYR A 474 -15.23 9.41 18.57
C TYR A 474 -15.71 9.48 20.02
N ARG A 475 -15.39 8.45 20.82
CA ARG A 475 -15.71 8.43 22.26
C ARG A 475 -14.99 9.55 23.03
N VAL A 476 -13.79 9.88 22.59
CA VAL A 476 -12.98 10.96 23.15
C VAL A 476 -13.66 12.31 22.90
N ILE A 477 -14.03 12.56 21.66
CA ILE A 477 -14.67 13.81 21.22
C ILE A 477 -16.03 13.98 21.86
N GLN A 478 -16.84 12.91 21.91
CA GLN A 478 -18.15 12.92 22.54
C GLN A 478 -18.05 13.33 24.01
N ARG A 479 -17.09 12.78 24.77
CA ARG A 479 -16.87 13.16 26.18
C ARG A 479 -16.23 14.55 26.35
N ALA A 480 -15.46 15.02 25.38
CA ALA A 480 -14.91 16.38 25.39
C ALA A 480 -16.01 17.44 25.18
N ILE A 481 -17.01 17.14 24.35
CA ILE A 481 -18.15 18.02 24.08
C ILE A 481 -19.18 17.97 25.22
N PHE A 482 -19.43 16.77 25.78
CA PHE A 482 -20.41 16.55 26.86
C PHE A 482 -19.73 16.00 28.13
N PRO A 483 -18.98 16.83 28.86
CA PRO A 483 -18.27 16.38 30.06
C PRO A 483 -19.26 15.99 31.18
N GLY A 484 -19.09 14.78 31.74
CA GLY A 484 -19.87 14.30 32.88
C GLY A 484 -21.20 13.62 32.54
N GLU A 485 -21.57 13.54 31.25
CA GLU A 485 -22.73 12.77 30.80
C GLU A 485 -22.32 11.33 30.43
N GLU A 486 -23.15 10.34 30.79
CA GLU A 486 -22.98 8.95 30.35
C GLU A 486 -23.56 8.84 28.92
N VAL A 487 -22.74 9.15 27.92
CA VAL A 487 -23.21 9.33 26.52
C VAL A 487 -23.17 8.04 25.69
N SER A 488 -22.98 6.86 26.32
CA SER A 488 -22.98 5.58 25.60
C SER A 488 -24.34 5.37 24.93
N GLY A 489 -24.35 5.27 23.59
CA GLY A 489 -25.57 4.96 22.82
C GLY A 489 -26.46 6.15 22.41
N ARG A 490 -26.00 7.41 22.53
CA ARG A 490 -26.70 8.56 21.90
C ARG A 490 -26.63 8.49 20.37
N ARG A 491 -27.68 7.90 19.77
CA ARG A 491 -27.88 7.85 18.30
C ARG A 491 -28.23 9.22 17.69
N ASP A 492 -28.61 10.18 18.53
CA ASP A 492 -28.93 11.57 18.18
C ASP A 492 -27.69 12.45 18.01
N PHE A 493 -26.55 12.07 18.61
CA PHE A 493 -25.31 12.84 18.44
C PHE A 493 -24.70 12.60 17.06
N CYS A 494 -24.34 13.68 16.38
CA CYS A 494 -23.63 13.63 15.11
C CYS A 494 -22.32 14.42 15.25
N TYR A 495 -21.20 13.74 15.04
CA TYR A 495 -19.90 14.38 15.00
C TYR A 495 -19.66 14.96 13.61
N GLU A 496 -19.83 16.28 13.49
CA GLU A 496 -19.54 17.07 12.30
C GLU A 496 -18.25 17.86 12.46
N PHE A 497 -17.38 17.79 11.47
CA PHE A 497 -16.05 18.38 11.52
C PHE A 497 -15.50 18.69 10.13
N TYR A 498 -14.44 19.50 10.09
CA TYR A 498 -13.62 19.72 8.91
C TYR A 498 -12.30 18.98 9.04
N PHE A 499 -11.94 18.22 8.00
CA PHE A 499 -10.58 17.74 7.80
C PHE A 499 -9.69 18.90 7.40
N ILE A 500 -8.62 19.06 8.16
CA ILE A 500 -7.64 20.12 7.95
C ILE A 500 -6.26 19.54 7.64
N LEU A 501 -5.51 20.23 6.79
CA LEU A 501 -4.07 20.06 6.71
C LEU A 501 -3.40 21.15 7.52
N TRP A 502 -2.50 20.75 8.41
CA TRP A 502 -1.56 21.68 9.02
C TRP A 502 -0.39 21.87 8.07
N ILE A 503 -0.17 23.12 7.64
CA ILE A 503 0.84 23.46 6.66
C ILE A 503 1.96 24.30 7.26
N GLY A 504 3.14 24.20 6.66
CA GLY A 504 4.23 25.16 6.78
C GLY A 504 4.62 25.66 5.39
N TRP A 505 5.50 26.65 5.32
CA TRP A 505 5.93 27.25 4.06
C TRP A 505 7.43 27.19 3.90
N LEU A 506 7.88 26.89 2.68
CA LEU A 506 9.26 27.01 2.25
C LEU A 506 9.27 27.63 0.85
N ASP A 507 9.87 28.80 0.71
CA ASP A 507 9.99 29.52 -0.57
C ASP A 507 8.66 29.68 -1.35
N GLY A 508 7.57 29.93 -0.62
CA GLY A 508 6.23 30.10 -1.21
C GLY A 508 5.49 28.79 -1.54
N ILE A 509 6.11 27.64 -1.28
CA ILE A 509 5.48 26.32 -1.41
C ILE A 509 5.05 25.85 -0.02
N ALA A 510 3.77 25.51 0.11
CA ALA A 510 3.24 24.92 1.32
C ALA A 510 3.66 23.45 1.40
N TYR A 511 4.04 22.98 2.59
CA TYR A 511 4.28 21.56 2.86
C TYR A 511 3.43 21.10 4.03
N ARG A 512 2.94 19.86 3.93
CA ARG A 512 2.17 19.18 4.99
C ARG A 512 3.07 18.94 6.20
N ARG A 513 2.60 19.38 7.36
CA ARG A 513 3.18 19.13 8.69
C ARG A 513 2.38 18.14 9.51
N GLY A 514 1.10 18.00 9.19
CA GLY A 514 0.17 17.15 9.91
C GLY A 514 -1.23 17.22 9.32
N ILE A 515 -2.11 16.42 9.90
CA ILE A 515 -3.52 16.35 9.57
C ILE A 515 -4.34 16.49 10.84
N GLY A 516 -5.51 17.11 10.77
CA GLY A 516 -6.38 17.26 11.93
C GLY A 516 -7.85 17.26 11.58
N ARG A 517 -8.65 17.34 12.64
CA ARG A 517 -10.10 17.46 12.57
C ARG A 517 -10.50 18.61 13.49
N VAL A 518 -11.24 19.57 12.95
CA VAL A 518 -11.76 20.72 13.71
C VAL A 518 -13.27 20.63 13.72
N LEU A 519 -13.90 20.80 14.89
CA LEU A 519 -15.34 20.81 15.02
C LEU A 519 -15.97 21.81 14.06
N LYS A 520 -17.03 21.39 13.35
CA LYS A 520 -17.71 22.22 12.35
C LYS A 520 -18.17 23.56 12.92
N GLY A 521 -18.85 23.50 14.07
CA GLY A 521 -19.31 24.71 14.76
C GLY A 521 -18.18 25.62 15.25
N VAL A 522 -16.99 25.09 15.53
CA VAL A 522 -15.83 25.94 15.88
C VAL A 522 -15.27 26.60 14.62
N TRP A 523 -15.03 25.81 13.58
CA TRP A 523 -14.47 26.27 12.31
C TRP A 523 -15.32 27.37 11.65
N GLU A 524 -16.64 27.21 11.63
CA GLU A 524 -17.56 28.17 11.01
C GLU A 524 -17.65 29.51 11.76
N ASN A 525 -17.21 29.55 13.02
CA ASN A 525 -17.14 30.77 13.83
C ASN A 525 -15.73 31.37 13.87
N MET A 526 -14.75 30.77 13.20
CA MET A 526 -13.40 31.32 13.09
C MET A 526 -13.33 32.43 12.03
N GLU A 527 -12.38 33.35 12.21
CA GLU A 527 -11.96 34.24 11.13
C GLU A 527 -11.15 33.44 10.11
N LEU A 528 -11.75 33.20 8.94
CA LEU A 528 -11.15 32.42 7.87
C LEU A 528 -10.77 33.31 6.69
N GLU A 529 -9.63 33.00 6.07
CA GLU A 529 -9.15 33.69 4.88
C GLU A 529 -9.08 32.73 3.71
N LYS A 530 -9.60 33.14 2.55
CA LYS A 530 -9.49 32.34 1.32
C LYS A 530 -8.13 32.58 0.67
N ILE A 531 -7.34 31.53 0.53
CA ILE A 531 -5.98 31.60 -0.02
C ILE A 531 -5.76 30.62 -1.17
N GLU A 532 -4.86 30.96 -2.08
CA GLU A 532 -4.31 30.01 -3.04
C GLU A 532 -3.11 29.30 -2.42
N VAL A 533 -3.10 27.97 -2.50
CA VAL A 533 -2.05 27.13 -1.91
C VAL A 533 -1.39 26.34 -3.03
N THR A 534 -0.07 26.44 -3.12
CA THR A 534 0.74 25.48 -3.88
C THR A 534 1.35 24.50 -2.89
N LEU A 535 0.80 23.29 -2.81
CA LEU A 535 1.19 22.23 -1.89
C LEU A 535 2.23 21.31 -2.57
N GLY A 536 3.37 21.12 -1.92
CA GLY A 536 4.52 20.38 -2.44
C GLY A 536 5.18 19.48 -1.42
#